data_AF-A0A7J6D999-F1
#
_entry.id   AF-A0A7J6D999-F1
#
_cell.length_a   1.000
_cell.length_b   1.000
_cell.length_c   1.000
_cell.angle_alpha   90.00
_cell.angle_beta   90.00
_cell.angle_gamma   90.00
#
_symmetry.space_group_name_H-M   'P 1'
#
loop_
_entity.id
_entity.type
_entity.pdbx_description
1 polymer ?
#
loop_
_entity_poly.entity_id
_entity_poly.type
_entity_poly.pdbx_seq_one_letter_code
_entity_poly.pdbx_strand_id
1 'polypeptide(L)'
;MSKHQQKFDTTRHIINVGPDRSVSLEFGRAEVTGFSICLEGHLSSKTCESVGGVLHFISDRLNLTLKPKAISVRGTRLLRGTSGYMVVRIVQALRSLRIQAPITVNKLTLDLKLEQWSEIKLSRILSSLAILLRLWTVQCLNLTEYKIQSVSVFDLLCHQGPVTLRPSKETLQKLVECVCEAQEEELTQCFLQKMGGDLSSCSLNWEELHYFLLHKIQHIAVDFRKSKIQCRITGILPFLNRIQFKRMSSSFMLSVIREIYESGSVSFVSSLLSSVENYINLQSRELDSVHSAALCFTLQHCTAVSLNLQWTSIPEEELESILPLFTHVSYLSVDRLLLLKMLHCCSVSDVQQEAAVVLLSVLEHKLDFSCRSAVDLTTNADSDLLHLTADDCRVTTTVIQRANSDTKTQLILQDCEINTAGMDQLFPVLHSVQLCFWLIGLTLILEYSEGLTDLDLSQCHLTDDSLDLLLPNLHKAQNIDFSGNSITDTGAQKIVTHNSNIKTVRLFNNRIEFKELFCTDP
;
A
#
# COMPACT_ATOMS: atom_id res chain seq x y z
N MET A 1 -21.76 18.17 40.63
CA MET A 1 -21.25 16.89 40.09
C MET A 1 -21.76 16.74 38.67
N SER A 2 -20.91 16.96 37.67
CA SER A 2 -21.15 16.51 36.29
C SER A 2 -19.78 16.27 35.67
N LYS A 3 -19.36 15.00 35.62
CA LYS A 3 -18.14 14.56 34.94
C LYS A 3 -18.52 14.42 33.47
N HIS A 4 -17.97 15.27 32.60
CA HIS A 4 -17.99 15.02 31.17
C HIS A 4 -16.80 14.13 30.81
N GLN A 5 -17.13 12.88 30.49
CA GLN A 5 -16.23 11.85 30.01
C GLN A 5 -15.62 12.31 28.67
N GLN A 6 -14.31 12.56 28.63
CA GLN A 6 -13.58 12.70 27.37
C GLN A 6 -13.57 11.35 26.65
N LYS A 7 -14.04 11.34 25.39
CA LYS A 7 -13.89 10.18 24.51
C LYS A 7 -12.44 10.19 24.00
N PHE A 8 -11.61 9.31 24.55
CA PHE A 8 -10.23 9.09 24.13
C PHE A 8 -10.23 8.11 22.95
N ASP A 9 -9.60 8.49 21.84
CA ASP A 9 -9.42 7.65 20.66
C ASP A 9 -7.99 7.08 20.69
N THR A 10 -7.85 5.76 20.62
CA THR A 10 -6.77 5.00 21.26
C THR A 10 -5.53 4.75 20.39
N THR A 11 -5.23 5.58 19.38
CA THR A 11 -4.01 5.38 18.56
C THR A 11 -3.23 6.64 18.19
N ARG A 12 -3.76 7.84 18.46
CA ARG A 12 -3.01 9.12 18.44
C ARG A 12 -3.69 10.10 19.38
N HIS A 13 -2.97 10.67 20.33
CA HIS A 13 -3.50 11.77 21.14
C HIS A 13 -3.49 13.06 20.31
N ILE A 14 -4.61 13.38 19.67
CA ILE A 14 -4.87 14.66 19.01
C ILE A 14 -5.47 15.61 20.05
N ILE A 15 -4.73 16.67 20.40
CA ILE A 15 -5.23 17.71 21.31
C ILE A 15 -5.62 18.93 20.48
N ASN A 16 -6.93 19.18 20.39
CA ASN A 16 -7.48 20.38 19.78
C ASN A 16 -7.68 21.47 20.86
N VAL A 17 -6.89 22.53 20.80
CA VAL A 17 -6.99 23.65 21.74
C VAL A 17 -7.70 24.82 21.03
N GLY A 18 -8.94 25.09 21.45
CA GLY A 18 -9.74 26.23 21.00
C GLY A 18 -9.66 27.43 21.97
N PRO A 19 -10.28 28.57 21.61
CA PRO A 19 -10.30 29.77 22.46
C PRO A 19 -10.91 29.45 23.84
N ASP A 20 -10.22 29.89 24.90
CA ASP A 20 -10.62 29.81 26.32
C ASP A 20 -10.64 28.44 27.02
N ARG A 21 -9.96 27.42 26.48
CA ARG A 21 -9.73 26.15 27.21
C ARG A 21 -8.37 26.12 27.91
N SER A 22 -8.35 25.78 29.21
CA SER A 22 -7.15 25.37 29.95
C SER A 22 -6.82 23.92 29.63
N VAL A 23 -5.59 23.63 29.22
CA VAL A 23 -5.13 22.26 28.97
C VAL A 23 -4.55 21.71 30.27
N SER A 24 -5.29 20.80 30.91
CA SER A 24 -4.81 19.97 32.02
C SER A 24 -4.58 18.58 31.47
N LEU A 25 -3.32 18.12 31.42
CA LEU A 25 -2.99 16.74 31.06
C LEU A 25 -2.55 16.00 32.32
N GLU A 26 -3.36 15.05 32.79
CA GLU A 26 -2.91 14.06 33.76
C GLU A 26 -2.11 12.98 33.01
N PHE A 27 -0.82 12.88 33.31
CA PHE A 27 0.07 11.89 32.69
C PHE A 27 -0.13 10.52 33.36
N GLY A 28 -0.89 9.62 32.73
CA GLY A 28 -0.87 8.19 33.02
C GLY A 28 0.32 7.51 32.34
N ARG A 29 1.03 6.64 33.06
CA ARG A 29 2.12 5.79 32.54
C ARG A 29 1.60 4.85 31.44
N ALA A 30 1.64 5.27 30.19
CA ALA A 30 1.51 4.41 29.02
C ALA A 30 2.42 4.93 27.91
N GLU A 31 3.10 4.01 27.20
CA GLU A 31 4.00 4.33 26.08
C GLU A 31 3.22 4.93 24.90
N VAL A 32 3.28 6.25 24.73
CA VAL A 32 2.58 6.97 23.65
C VAL A 32 3.49 7.15 22.42
N THR A 33 2.99 6.72 21.26
CA THR A 33 3.59 6.87 19.93
C THR A 33 3.25 8.22 19.28
N GLY A 34 3.79 9.29 19.85
CA GLY A 34 3.76 10.64 19.25
C GLY A 34 2.51 11.47 19.54
N PHE A 35 2.70 12.79 19.72
CA PHE A 35 1.64 13.73 20.08
C PHE A 35 1.37 14.68 18.91
N SER A 36 0.10 14.90 18.57
CA SER A 36 -0.30 15.91 17.59
C SER A 36 -1.10 17.01 18.27
N ILE A 37 -0.58 18.24 18.19
CA ILE A 37 -1.26 19.41 18.75
C ILE A 37 -1.71 20.30 17.59
N CYS A 38 -3.03 20.55 17.53
CA CYS A 38 -3.61 21.53 16.62
C CYS A 38 -4.03 22.77 17.41
N LEU A 39 -3.40 23.91 17.12
CA LEU A 39 -3.74 25.19 17.73
C LEU A 39 -4.62 25.99 16.77
N GLU A 40 -5.89 26.18 17.11
CA GLU A 40 -6.87 26.87 16.26
C GLU A 40 -7.53 28.07 16.96
N GLY A 41 -7.98 29.08 16.18
CA GLY A 41 -8.79 30.18 16.71
C GLY A 41 -8.00 31.32 17.38
N HIS A 42 -8.63 32.06 18.31
CA HIS A 42 -8.00 33.17 19.03
C HIS A 42 -7.27 32.64 20.28
N LEU A 43 -5.94 32.73 20.32
CA LEU A 43 -5.12 32.18 21.40
C LEU A 43 -4.83 33.26 22.46
N SER A 44 -5.51 33.15 23.61
CA SER A 44 -5.32 34.04 24.77
C SER A 44 -4.00 33.73 25.50
N SER A 45 -3.47 34.68 26.28
CA SER A 45 -2.20 34.49 27.01
C SER A 45 -2.20 33.26 27.93
N LYS A 46 -3.36 32.92 28.52
CA LYS A 46 -3.52 31.73 29.39
C LYS A 46 -3.45 30.42 28.62
N THR A 47 -4.10 30.36 27.46
CA THR A 47 -4.00 29.21 26.55
C THR A 47 -2.55 29.04 26.09
N CYS A 48 -1.85 30.15 25.88
CA CYS A 48 -0.45 30.14 25.48
C CYS A 48 0.50 29.64 26.57
N GLU A 49 0.30 30.08 27.82
CA GLU A 49 1.02 29.61 29.02
C GLU A 49 0.84 28.11 29.22
N SER A 50 -0.40 27.62 29.10
CA SER A 50 -0.74 26.21 29.31
C SER A 50 -0.07 25.31 28.26
N VAL A 51 -0.13 25.71 26.98
CA VAL A 51 0.50 24.97 25.89
C VAL A 51 2.03 25.08 25.98
N GLY A 52 2.58 26.26 26.31
CA GLY A 52 4.02 26.46 26.48
C GLY A 52 4.62 25.59 27.58
N GLY A 53 3.89 25.38 28.69
CA GLY A 53 4.26 24.45 29.75
C GLY A 53 4.29 23.00 29.27
N VAL A 54 3.30 22.57 28.49
CA VAL A 54 3.21 21.20 27.94
C VAL A 54 4.29 20.92 26.88
N LEU A 55 4.59 21.90 26.02
CA LEU A 55 5.61 21.78 24.97
C LEU A 55 7.03 21.56 25.51
N HIS A 56 7.29 21.94 26.76
CA HIS A 56 8.57 21.68 27.42
C HIS A 56 8.80 20.19 27.71
N PHE A 57 7.74 19.41 27.92
CA PHE A 57 7.82 18.01 28.35
C PHE A 57 7.73 16.99 27.19
N ILE A 58 7.44 17.42 25.95
CA ILE A 58 7.10 16.53 24.81
C ILE A 58 8.02 16.76 23.58
N SER A 59 9.24 17.27 23.79
CA SER A 59 10.05 17.88 22.70
C SER A 59 10.48 16.93 21.58
N ASP A 60 10.54 15.62 21.81
CA ASP A 60 11.13 14.64 20.91
C ASP A 60 10.11 13.94 19.98
N ARG A 61 8.79 14.07 20.24
CA ARG A 61 7.74 13.35 19.49
C ARG A 61 6.54 14.20 19.07
N LEU A 62 6.72 15.51 18.94
CA LEU A 62 5.65 16.47 18.67
C LEU A 62 5.45 16.77 17.18
N ASN A 63 4.22 16.57 16.70
CA ASN A 63 3.71 17.11 15.43
C ASN A 63 2.83 18.32 15.71
N LEU A 64 3.22 19.48 15.19
CA LEU A 64 2.53 20.75 15.47
C LEU A 64 1.84 21.29 14.22
N THR A 65 0.52 21.46 14.30
CA THR A 65 -0.29 22.08 13.26
C THR A 65 -0.87 23.38 13.78
N LEU A 66 -0.73 24.45 13.00
CA LEU A 66 -0.93 25.81 13.47
C LEU A 66 -1.96 26.52 12.61
N LYS A 67 -3.18 26.67 13.13
CA LYS A 67 -4.31 27.39 12.49
C LYS A 67 -4.87 28.59 13.30
N PRO A 68 -4.06 29.45 13.94
CA PRO A 68 -4.59 30.55 14.72
C PRO A 68 -5.16 31.70 13.87
N LYS A 69 -6.30 32.26 14.32
CA LYS A 69 -6.96 33.46 13.77
C LYS A 69 -6.38 34.76 14.36
N ALA A 70 -5.92 34.76 15.62
CA ALA A 70 -5.25 35.87 16.30
C ALA A 70 -4.59 35.39 17.62
N ILE A 71 -3.58 36.12 18.13
CA ILE A 71 -2.90 35.83 19.40
C ILE A 71 -2.58 37.13 20.15
N SER A 72 -2.60 37.11 21.47
CA SER A 72 -2.15 38.26 22.28
C SER A 72 -0.62 38.44 22.23
N VAL A 73 -0.12 39.68 22.33
CA VAL A 73 1.33 39.99 22.35
C VAL A 73 2.07 39.37 23.55
N ARG A 74 1.37 39.13 24.66
CA ARG A 74 1.91 38.32 25.78
C ARG A 74 1.91 36.83 25.43
N GLY A 75 0.86 36.34 24.76
CA GLY A 75 0.75 34.97 24.28
C GLY A 75 1.79 34.56 23.24
N THR A 76 2.25 35.46 22.36
CA THR A 76 3.36 35.19 21.42
C THR A 76 4.69 34.90 22.10
N ARG A 77 4.86 35.33 23.36
CA ARG A 77 6.06 35.02 24.16
C ARG A 77 6.02 33.61 24.76
N LEU A 78 4.83 32.98 24.77
CA LEU A 78 4.52 31.76 25.51
C LEU A 78 4.20 30.59 24.56
N LEU A 79 3.55 30.85 23.42
CA LEU A 79 3.30 29.83 22.39
C LEU A 79 4.48 29.67 21.45
N ARG A 80 5.10 28.50 21.57
CA ARG A 80 6.04 27.97 20.62
C ARG A 80 5.28 27.35 19.43
N GLY A 81 4.81 28.20 18.51
CA GLY A 81 4.52 27.88 17.09
C GLY A 81 3.17 28.41 16.61
N THR A 82 3.10 29.07 15.43
CA THR A 82 1.87 29.69 14.87
C THR A 82 1.84 29.94 13.32
N SER A 83 0.68 30.30 12.75
CA SER A 83 0.40 30.66 11.33
C SER A 83 1.26 31.80 10.76
N GLY A 84 1.27 32.00 9.43
CA GLY A 84 2.22 32.84 8.69
C GLY A 84 2.38 34.29 9.19
N TYR A 85 1.28 35.01 9.44
CA TYR A 85 1.35 36.37 10.03
C TYR A 85 2.06 36.39 11.41
N MET A 86 2.01 35.26 12.12
CA MET A 86 2.46 35.13 13.48
C MET A 86 3.89 34.58 13.58
N VAL A 87 4.43 33.94 12.53
CA VAL A 87 5.87 33.62 12.42
C VAL A 87 6.71 34.91 12.54
N VAL A 88 6.30 35.97 11.85
CA VAL A 88 6.98 37.27 11.88
C VAL A 88 7.01 37.85 13.30
N ARG A 89 5.87 37.81 14.01
CA ARG A 89 5.77 38.32 15.40
C ARG A 89 6.49 37.45 16.42
N ILE A 90 6.50 36.12 16.24
CA ILE A 90 7.27 35.21 17.08
C ILE A 90 8.75 35.48 16.91
N VAL A 91 9.26 35.58 15.68
CA VAL A 91 10.68 35.92 15.45
C VAL A 91 11.06 37.25 16.09
N GLN A 92 10.20 38.27 15.98
CA GLN A 92 10.40 39.55 16.66
C GLN A 92 10.43 39.40 18.19
N ALA A 93 9.57 38.56 18.77
CA ALA A 93 9.57 38.28 20.20
C ALA A 93 10.77 37.43 20.65
N LEU A 94 11.17 36.41 19.87
CA LEU A 94 12.33 35.57 20.16
C LEU A 94 13.65 36.34 20.08
N ARG A 95 13.78 37.29 19.13
CA ARG A 95 14.93 38.22 19.07
C ARG A 95 15.07 39.09 20.33
N SER A 96 13.97 39.35 21.04
CA SER A 96 13.96 40.14 22.28
C SER A 96 14.22 39.31 23.54
N LEU A 97 14.25 37.97 23.43
CA LEU A 97 14.43 37.03 24.54
C LEU A 97 15.79 36.33 24.43
N ARG A 98 16.62 36.42 25.47
CA ARG A 98 17.83 35.58 25.63
C ARG A 98 17.39 34.14 25.96
N ILE A 99 17.08 33.33 24.95
CA ILE A 99 16.59 31.96 25.13
C ILE A 99 17.78 31.01 25.34
N GLN A 100 17.70 30.15 26.37
CA GLN A 100 18.77 29.23 26.79
C GLN A 100 18.61 27.77 26.34
N ALA A 101 17.49 27.34 25.73
CA ALA A 101 17.29 25.95 25.33
C ALA A 101 16.65 25.79 23.93
N PRO A 102 17.23 24.97 23.03
CA PRO A 102 16.67 24.68 21.71
C PRO A 102 15.39 23.85 21.81
N ILE A 103 14.42 24.12 20.94
CA ILE A 103 13.16 23.38 20.85
C ILE A 103 13.25 22.43 19.67
N THR A 104 12.93 21.16 19.88
CA THR A 104 12.83 20.17 18.82
C THR A 104 11.38 19.98 18.39
N VAL A 105 11.13 19.93 17.08
CA VAL A 105 9.82 19.70 16.48
C VAL A 105 9.99 18.68 15.36
N ASN A 106 9.21 17.61 15.36
CA ASN A 106 9.29 16.60 14.31
C ASN A 106 8.72 17.15 12.99
N LYS A 107 7.48 17.64 13.01
CA LYS A 107 6.85 18.23 11.83
C LYS A 107 6.17 19.55 12.15
N LEU A 108 6.52 20.58 11.38
CA LEU A 108 5.89 21.89 11.39
C LEU A 108 5.04 22.04 10.12
N THR A 109 3.72 22.16 10.28
CA THR A 109 2.80 22.47 9.16
C THR A 109 2.16 23.83 9.40
N LEU A 110 2.24 24.70 8.40
CA LEU A 110 1.60 26.01 8.43
C LEU A 110 0.24 25.88 7.75
N ASP A 111 -0.83 26.33 8.39
CA ASP A 111 -2.12 26.62 7.76
C ASP A 111 -2.23 28.14 7.56
N LEU A 112 -2.12 28.57 6.32
CA LEU A 112 -2.23 29.94 5.85
C LEU A 112 -3.57 30.02 5.10
N LYS A 113 -4.65 30.29 5.82
CA LYS A 113 -5.98 30.44 5.22
C LYS A 113 -5.97 31.50 4.09
N LEU A 114 -6.05 30.98 2.85
CA LEU A 114 -6.85 31.34 1.67
C LEU A 114 -7.32 32.78 1.38
N GLU A 115 -6.76 33.83 1.96
CA GLU A 115 -6.86 35.18 1.37
C GLU A 115 -5.63 35.40 0.49
N GLN A 116 -5.75 35.39 -0.85
CA GLN A 116 -4.64 35.61 -1.81
C GLN A 116 -3.53 36.55 -1.26
N TRP A 117 -2.49 35.97 -0.65
CA TRP A 117 -1.41 36.73 -0.04
C TRP A 117 -0.51 37.25 -1.16
N SER A 118 -0.20 38.55 -1.16
CA SER A 118 0.81 39.08 -2.08
C SER A 118 2.17 38.44 -1.80
N GLU A 119 2.95 38.29 -2.85
CA GLU A 119 4.28 37.66 -2.81
C GLU A 119 5.21 38.26 -1.75
N ILE A 120 5.13 39.59 -1.57
CA ILE A 120 5.87 40.35 -0.54
C ILE A 120 5.54 39.86 0.87
N LYS A 121 4.31 39.44 1.14
CA LYS A 121 3.94 38.91 2.45
C LYS A 121 4.47 37.49 2.63
N LEU A 122 4.42 36.65 1.60
CA LEU A 122 4.96 35.28 1.66
C LEU A 122 6.48 35.27 1.85
N SER A 123 7.22 36.13 1.15
CA SER A 123 8.67 36.24 1.33
C SER A 123 9.03 36.65 2.76
N ARG A 124 8.32 37.63 3.35
CA ARG A 124 8.49 38.02 4.76
C ARG A 124 8.24 36.86 5.73
N ILE A 125 7.25 36.02 5.44
CA ILE A 125 6.95 34.83 6.25
C ILE A 125 8.10 33.83 6.14
N LEU A 126 8.60 33.57 4.94
CA LEU A 126 9.68 32.61 4.68
C LEU A 126 11.01 33.06 5.29
N SER A 127 11.38 34.34 5.17
CA SER A 127 12.56 34.87 5.85
C SER A 127 12.40 34.79 7.39
N SER A 128 11.19 34.94 7.90
CA SER A 128 10.91 34.72 9.34
C SER A 128 11.02 33.24 9.71
N LEU A 129 10.56 32.33 8.86
CA LEU A 129 10.75 30.88 9.06
C LEU A 129 12.23 30.52 9.06
N ALA A 130 13.04 31.07 8.15
CA ALA A 130 14.48 30.85 8.13
C ALA A 130 15.14 31.26 9.46
N ILE A 131 14.69 32.36 10.07
CA ILE A 131 15.16 32.78 11.39
C ILE A 131 14.66 31.82 12.49
N LEU A 132 13.42 31.37 12.42
CA LEU A 132 12.86 30.40 13.37
C LEU A 132 13.64 29.09 13.35
N LEU A 133 13.99 28.58 12.16
CA LEU A 133 14.78 27.36 11.98
C LEU A 133 16.22 27.51 12.53
N ARG A 134 16.73 28.72 12.74
CA ARG A 134 18.02 28.93 13.45
C ARG A 134 17.87 28.80 14.96
N LEU A 135 16.67 29.00 15.49
CA LEU A 135 16.38 28.95 16.92
C LEU A 135 15.82 27.58 17.34
N TRP A 136 15.17 26.88 16.42
CA TRP A 136 14.49 25.62 16.65
C TRP A 136 15.02 24.52 15.73
N THR A 137 15.08 23.30 16.25
CA THR A 137 15.41 22.10 15.48
C THR A 137 14.12 21.50 14.93
N VAL A 138 13.79 21.83 13.68
CA VAL A 138 12.61 21.29 12.99
C VAL A 138 13.06 20.22 12.00
N GLN A 139 12.60 18.98 12.17
CA GLN A 139 12.98 17.89 11.26
C GLN A 139 12.28 18.00 9.90
N CYS A 140 11.00 18.38 9.87
CA CYS A 140 10.24 18.54 8.63
C CYS A 140 9.40 19.82 8.62
N LEU A 141 9.57 20.65 7.59
CA LEU A 141 8.74 21.82 7.31
C LEU A 141 7.82 21.54 6.11
N ASN A 142 6.52 21.47 6.39
CA ASN A 142 5.51 21.16 5.38
C ASN A 142 4.87 22.43 4.80
N LEU A 143 5.04 22.63 3.49
CA LEU A 143 4.59 23.78 2.70
C LEU A 143 3.74 23.34 1.49
N THR A 144 3.22 22.11 1.47
CA THR A 144 2.54 21.50 0.30
C THR A 144 1.31 22.27 -0.17
N GLU A 145 0.66 23.01 0.72
CA GLU A 145 -0.58 23.73 0.43
C GLU A 145 -0.35 25.08 -0.29
N TYR A 146 0.91 25.49 -0.51
CA TYR A 146 1.24 26.84 -0.96
C TYR A 146 2.03 26.87 -2.27
N LYS A 147 1.58 27.73 -3.17
CA LYS A 147 2.34 28.12 -4.36
C LYS A 147 3.29 29.24 -3.99
N ILE A 148 4.56 28.88 -3.80
CA ILE A 148 5.63 29.79 -3.46
C ILE A 148 6.54 29.92 -4.69
N GLN A 149 7.02 31.14 -4.96
CA GLN A 149 8.05 31.32 -5.98
C GLN A 149 9.36 30.64 -5.55
N SER A 150 10.05 30.00 -6.50
CA SER A 150 11.32 29.30 -6.24
C SER A 150 12.32 30.21 -5.50
N VAL A 151 12.47 31.46 -5.95
CA VAL A 151 13.35 32.49 -5.36
C VAL A 151 13.13 32.66 -3.85
N SER A 152 11.88 32.63 -3.38
CA SER A 152 11.55 32.81 -1.96
C SER A 152 11.90 31.59 -1.08
N VAL A 153 12.14 30.43 -1.68
CA VAL A 153 12.50 29.20 -0.96
C VAL A 153 14.02 29.05 -0.81
N PHE A 154 14.83 29.77 -1.59
CA PHE A 154 16.31 29.72 -1.49
C PHE A 154 16.81 30.09 -0.09
N ASP A 155 16.18 31.07 0.58
CA ASP A 155 16.49 31.42 1.97
C ASP A 155 16.40 30.21 2.93
N LEU A 156 15.47 29.28 2.64
CA LEU A 156 15.30 28.04 3.40
C LEU A 156 16.28 26.94 2.96
N LEU A 157 16.66 26.91 1.69
CA LEU A 157 17.67 25.98 1.17
C LEU A 157 19.04 26.23 1.81
N CYS A 158 19.42 27.50 1.93
CA CYS A 158 20.69 27.93 2.53
C CYS A 158 20.75 27.78 4.07
N HIS A 159 19.70 27.26 4.70
CA HIS A 159 19.71 27.00 6.14
C HIS A 159 20.66 25.83 6.47
N GLN A 160 21.52 26.01 7.47
CA GLN A 160 22.59 25.05 7.79
C GLN A 160 22.15 23.87 8.69
N GLY A 161 20.92 23.88 9.22
CA GLY A 161 20.44 22.82 10.14
C GLY A 161 19.74 21.65 9.42
N PRO A 162 19.55 20.51 10.10
CA PRO A 162 18.86 19.36 9.51
C PRO A 162 17.35 19.61 9.43
N VAL A 163 16.85 19.98 8.25
CA VAL A 163 15.42 20.18 7.99
C VAL A 163 15.06 19.65 6.60
N THR A 164 14.02 18.83 6.52
CA THR A 164 13.41 18.39 5.27
C THR A 164 12.25 19.32 4.91
N LEU A 165 12.31 19.93 3.73
CA LEU A 165 11.27 20.78 3.17
C LEU A 165 10.30 19.92 2.34
N ARG A 166 9.00 20.18 2.48
CA ARG A 166 7.96 19.60 1.61
C ARG A 166 7.18 20.71 0.92
N PRO A 167 7.70 21.27 -0.20
CA PRO A 167 6.99 22.29 -0.97
C PRO A 167 5.77 21.71 -1.72
N SER A 168 4.94 22.58 -2.30
CA SER A 168 3.91 22.16 -3.26
C SER A 168 4.55 21.60 -4.53
N LYS A 169 3.78 20.82 -5.29
CA LYS A 169 4.23 20.23 -6.56
C LYS A 169 4.75 21.29 -7.52
N GLU A 170 4.04 22.41 -7.68
CA GLU A 170 4.42 23.48 -8.59
C GLU A 170 5.67 24.22 -8.12
N THR A 171 5.82 24.43 -6.81
CA THR A 171 7.04 25.04 -6.26
C THR A 171 8.25 24.11 -6.42
N LEU A 172 8.09 22.80 -6.19
CA LEU A 172 9.19 21.85 -6.36
C LEU A 172 9.66 21.77 -7.82
N GLN A 173 8.73 21.74 -8.78
CA GLN A 173 9.05 21.73 -10.20
C GLN A 173 9.87 22.96 -10.60
N LYS A 174 9.45 24.16 -10.18
CA LYS A 174 10.20 25.40 -10.45
C LYS A 174 11.57 25.44 -9.76
N LEU A 175 11.68 24.83 -8.58
CA LEU A 175 12.97 24.72 -7.89
C LEU A 175 13.93 23.80 -8.63
N VAL A 176 13.46 22.67 -9.14
CA VAL A 176 14.26 21.79 -9.99
C VAL A 176 14.79 22.56 -11.20
N GLU A 177 13.91 23.26 -11.93
CA GLU A 177 14.29 24.09 -13.08
C GLU A 177 15.38 25.09 -12.72
N CYS A 178 15.19 25.89 -11.66
CA CYS A 178 16.18 26.88 -11.23
C CYS A 178 17.53 26.25 -10.79
N VAL A 179 17.51 25.11 -10.10
CA VAL A 179 18.73 24.43 -9.63
C VAL A 179 19.49 23.85 -10.81
N CYS A 180 18.80 23.21 -11.75
CA CYS A 180 19.39 22.70 -12.98
C CYS A 180 19.94 23.81 -13.89
N GLU A 181 19.26 24.96 -13.97
CA GLU A 181 19.74 26.14 -14.71
C GLU A 181 20.98 26.77 -14.06
N ALA A 182 21.03 26.85 -12.73
CA ALA A 182 22.16 27.43 -12.00
C ALA A 182 23.44 26.58 -12.14
N GLN A 183 23.29 25.25 -12.26
CA GLN A 183 24.40 24.28 -12.33
C GLN A 183 25.42 24.39 -11.18
N GLU A 184 25.04 25.01 -10.06
CA GLU A 184 25.92 25.14 -8.90
C GLU A 184 25.88 23.90 -8.02
N GLU A 185 27.07 23.35 -7.74
CA GLU A 185 27.22 22.13 -6.96
C GLU A 185 26.63 22.29 -5.55
N GLU A 186 27.11 23.27 -4.77
CA GLU A 186 26.69 23.48 -3.37
C GLU A 186 25.17 23.67 -3.24
N LEU A 187 24.57 24.42 -4.16
CA LEU A 187 23.12 24.62 -4.20
C LEU A 187 22.38 23.30 -4.46
N THR A 188 22.86 22.50 -5.40
CA THR A 188 22.28 21.18 -5.73
C THR A 188 22.37 20.22 -4.57
N GLN A 189 23.52 20.19 -3.88
CA GLN A 189 23.71 19.40 -2.67
C GLN A 189 22.71 19.82 -1.58
N CYS A 190 22.60 21.12 -1.31
CA CYS A 190 21.64 21.65 -0.35
C CYS A 190 20.21 21.30 -0.76
N PHE A 191 19.84 21.49 -2.02
CA PHE A 191 18.52 21.19 -2.54
C PHE A 191 18.14 19.72 -2.30
N LEU A 192 18.98 18.77 -2.73
CA LEU A 192 18.71 17.34 -2.56
C LEU A 192 18.57 16.97 -1.07
N GLN A 193 19.48 17.47 -0.23
CA GLN A 193 19.43 17.23 1.22
C GLN A 193 18.15 17.76 1.86
N LYS A 194 17.72 18.97 1.49
CA LYS A 194 16.51 19.59 2.01
C LYS A 194 15.25 18.92 1.49
N MET A 195 15.23 18.42 0.26
CA MET A 195 14.06 17.67 -0.26
C MET A 195 14.05 16.20 0.20
N GLY A 196 15.13 15.74 0.85
CA GLY A 196 15.31 14.34 1.22
C GLY A 196 15.39 13.41 0.01
N GLY A 197 15.82 13.93 -1.14
CA GLY A 197 15.88 13.22 -2.42
C GLY A 197 14.52 12.89 -3.06
N ASP A 198 13.38 13.26 -2.47
CA ASP A 198 12.06 12.92 -3.05
C ASP A 198 11.62 13.93 -4.12
N LEU A 199 11.80 13.56 -5.39
CA LEU A 199 11.38 14.32 -6.57
C LEU A 199 10.14 13.70 -7.26
N SER A 200 9.42 12.79 -6.58
CA SER A 200 8.29 12.04 -7.15
C SER A 200 7.05 12.88 -7.52
N SER A 201 7.01 14.16 -7.14
CA SER A 201 5.98 15.08 -7.61
C SER A 201 6.35 15.82 -8.90
N CYS A 202 7.63 15.83 -9.29
CA CYS A 202 8.13 16.53 -10.47
C CYS A 202 7.90 15.73 -11.75
N SER A 203 7.90 16.43 -12.88
CA SER A 203 7.91 15.86 -14.22
C SER A 203 9.32 16.01 -14.79
N LEU A 204 10.25 15.17 -14.33
CA LEU A 204 11.65 15.25 -14.74
C LEU A 204 11.85 14.69 -16.15
N ASN A 205 12.71 15.32 -16.95
CA ASN A 205 13.30 14.69 -18.13
C ASN A 205 14.57 13.88 -17.74
N TRP A 206 15.19 13.23 -18.72
CA TRP A 206 16.42 12.47 -18.46
C TRP A 206 17.61 13.38 -18.13
N GLU A 207 17.77 14.54 -18.77
CA GLU A 207 18.90 15.43 -18.51
C GLU A 207 18.90 15.97 -17.07
N GLU A 208 17.75 16.38 -16.56
CA GLU A 208 17.55 16.84 -15.18
C GLU A 208 17.84 15.71 -14.18
N LEU A 209 17.28 14.52 -14.43
CA LEU A 209 17.55 13.36 -13.57
C LEU A 209 19.04 13.01 -13.57
N HIS A 210 19.65 12.93 -14.75
CA HIS A 210 21.07 12.64 -14.91
C HIS A 210 21.95 13.69 -14.21
N TYR A 211 21.60 14.97 -14.31
CA TYR A 211 22.27 16.05 -13.58
C TYR A 211 22.29 15.78 -12.07
N PHE A 212 21.14 15.47 -11.46
CA PHE A 212 21.11 15.15 -10.03
C PHE A 212 21.84 13.85 -9.69
N LEU A 213 21.78 12.85 -10.57
CA LEU A 213 22.49 11.58 -10.37
C LEU A 213 24.01 11.75 -10.40
N LEU A 214 24.56 12.76 -11.08
CA LEU A 214 26.00 13.04 -11.00
C LEU A 214 26.43 13.51 -9.60
N HIS A 215 25.52 14.08 -8.80
CA HIS A 215 25.80 14.62 -7.47
C HIS A 215 25.65 13.53 -6.39
N LYS A 216 26.76 13.05 -5.83
CA LYS A 216 26.92 11.77 -5.08
C LYS A 216 26.22 11.61 -3.71
N ILE A 217 25.16 12.36 -3.41
CA ILE A 217 24.83 12.63 -1.99
C ILE A 217 23.64 11.85 -1.46
N GLN A 218 22.62 11.55 -2.28
CA GLN A 218 21.39 10.88 -1.81
C GLN A 218 20.76 9.97 -2.88
N HIS A 219 19.91 9.05 -2.41
CA HIS A 219 18.94 8.36 -3.25
C HIS A 219 17.90 9.36 -3.75
N ILE A 220 17.54 9.27 -5.02
CA ILE A 220 16.56 10.15 -5.65
C ILE A 220 15.30 9.34 -5.92
N ALA A 221 14.19 9.70 -5.26
CA ALA A 221 12.91 9.10 -5.55
C ALA A 221 12.23 9.82 -6.72
N VAL A 222 11.81 9.07 -7.73
CA VAL A 222 11.15 9.60 -8.94
C VAL A 222 9.87 8.83 -9.22
N ASP A 223 8.85 9.52 -9.70
CA ASP A 223 7.61 8.89 -10.15
C ASP A 223 7.63 8.75 -11.67
N PHE A 224 7.86 7.54 -12.14
CA PHE A 224 8.10 7.30 -13.56
C PHE A 224 6.88 7.64 -14.43
N ARG A 225 5.65 7.57 -13.88
CA ARG A 225 4.44 7.96 -14.64
C ARG A 225 4.30 9.47 -14.83
N LYS A 226 4.91 10.27 -13.96
CA LYS A 226 4.87 11.74 -14.05
C LYS A 226 6.06 12.30 -14.81
N SER A 227 7.21 11.63 -14.72
CA SER A 227 8.43 12.03 -15.40
C SER A 227 8.39 11.66 -16.87
N LYS A 228 9.04 12.47 -17.71
CA LYS A 228 9.22 12.26 -19.15
C LYS A 228 10.63 11.70 -19.41
N ILE A 229 10.98 10.63 -18.71
CA ILE A 229 12.32 10.03 -18.82
C ILE A 229 12.39 9.21 -20.10
N GLN A 230 13.00 9.80 -21.12
CA GLN A 230 13.39 9.11 -22.35
C GLN A 230 14.91 8.91 -22.29
N CYS A 231 15.37 7.81 -21.70
CA CYS A 231 16.78 7.48 -21.62
C CYS A 231 17.08 6.15 -22.31
N ARG A 232 18.31 5.99 -22.81
CA ARG A 232 18.83 4.66 -23.11
C ARG A 232 19.03 3.91 -21.80
N ILE A 233 18.60 2.66 -21.74
CA ILE A 233 18.64 1.85 -20.51
C ILE A 233 20.09 1.69 -20.02
N THR A 234 21.03 1.52 -20.94
CA THR A 234 22.47 1.55 -20.65
C THR A 234 22.93 2.77 -19.85
N GLY A 235 22.30 3.94 -20.06
CA GLY A 235 22.62 5.17 -19.35
C GLY A 235 22.11 5.19 -17.90
N ILE A 236 21.03 4.45 -17.59
CA ILE A 236 20.44 4.41 -16.25
C ILE A 236 21.02 3.31 -15.37
N LEU A 237 21.50 2.20 -15.96
CA LEU A 237 22.01 1.04 -15.21
C LEU A 237 23.04 1.39 -14.12
N PRO A 238 24.06 2.24 -14.39
CA PRO A 238 25.08 2.59 -13.38
C PRO A 238 24.52 3.36 -12.17
N PHE A 239 23.29 3.86 -12.27
CA PHE A 239 22.66 4.71 -11.26
C PHE A 239 21.46 4.04 -10.58
N LEU A 240 21.11 2.80 -10.92
CA LEU A 240 19.94 2.11 -10.35
C LEU A 240 19.93 2.12 -8.82
N ASN A 241 21.07 1.81 -8.20
CA ASN A 241 21.23 1.82 -6.74
C ASN A 241 21.04 3.20 -6.10
N ARG A 242 20.93 4.27 -6.88
CA ARG A 242 20.74 5.65 -6.40
C ARG A 242 19.37 6.21 -6.75
N ILE A 243 18.54 5.44 -7.44
CA ILE A 243 17.19 5.84 -7.80
C ILE A 243 16.21 5.00 -7.00
N GLN A 244 15.11 5.60 -6.55
CA GLN A 244 13.95 4.89 -6.05
C GLN A 244 12.80 5.16 -7.00
N PHE A 245 12.45 4.16 -7.81
CA PHE A 245 11.39 4.28 -8.79
C PHE A 245 10.03 4.02 -8.16
N LYS A 246 9.20 5.06 -8.11
CA LYS A 246 7.78 4.94 -7.85
C LYS A 246 7.06 4.70 -9.18
N ARG A 247 6.21 3.67 -9.23
CA ARG A 247 5.33 3.37 -10.38
C ARG A 247 6.06 3.22 -11.72
N MET A 248 7.18 2.51 -11.74
CA MET A 248 7.86 2.12 -12.98
C MET A 248 6.87 1.40 -13.93
N SER A 249 6.93 1.70 -15.22
CA SER A 249 6.10 1.00 -16.21
C SER A 249 6.62 -0.42 -16.44
N SER A 250 5.72 -1.36 -16.73
CA SER A 250 6.11 -2.75 -17.00
C SER A 250 6.96 -2.89 -18.27
N SER A 251 6.73 -2.03 -19.27
CA SER A 251 7.57 -1.97 -20.47
C SER A 251 9.01 -1.56 -20.16
N PHE A 252 9.21 -0.56 -19.31
CA PHE A 252 10.54 -0.10 -18.94
C PHE A 252 11.24 -1.11 -18.03
N MET A 253 10.52 -1.69 -17.07
CA MET A 253 11.02 -2.81 -16.25
C MET A 253 11.53 -3.96 -17.13
N LEU A 254 10.74 -4.40 -18.11
CA LEU A 254 11.10 -5.47 -19.03
C LEU A 254 12.39 -5.15 -19.80
N SER A 255 12.54 -3.90 -20.25
CA SER A 255 13.75 -3.50 -20.97
C SER A 255 14.97 -3.39 -20.04
N VAL A 256 14.80 -2.97 -18.79
CA VAL A 256 15.87 -2.94 -17.78
C VAL A 256 16.36 -4.35 -17.45
N ILE A 257 15.46 -5.31 -17.17
CA ILE A 257 15.90 -6.69 -16.88
C ILE A 257 16.62 -7.32 -18.07
N ARG A 258 16.17 -7.02 -19.30
CA ARG A 258 16.82 -7.47 -20.52
C ARG A 258 18.23 -6.92 -20.66
N GLU A 259 18.42 -5.62 -20.47
CA GLU A 259 19.75 -5.00 -20.53
C GLU A 259 20.67 -5.53 -19.42
N ILE A 260 20.14 -5.76 -18.21
CA ILE A 260 20.91 -6.37 -17.13
C ILE A 260 21.38 -7.77 -17.51
N TYR A 261 20.49 -8.59 -18.08
CA TYR A 261 20.83 -9.91 -18.59
C TYR A 261 21.90 -9.85 -19.70
N GLU A 262 21.73 -8.97 -20.68
CA GLU A 262 22.70 -8.76 -21.77
C GLU A 262 24.06 -8.28 -21.24
N SER A 263 24.08 -7.51 -20.15
CA SER A 263 25.31 -7.08 -19.48
C SER A 263 25.99 -8.17 -18.65
N GLY A 264 25.27 -9.23 -18.25
CA GLY A 264 25.74 -10.28 -17.35
C GLY A 264 26.07 -9.83 -15.92
N SER A 265 25.74 -8.59 -15.55
CA SER A 265 26.13 -8.00 -14.26
C SER A 265 25.11 -8.30 -13.16
N VAL A 266 25.43 -9.28 -12.32
CA VAL A 266 24.65 -9.62 -11.11
C VAL A 266 24.49 -8.42 -10.17
N SER A 267 25.48 -7.53 -10.12
CA SER A 267 25.42 -6.32 -9.29
C SER A 267 24.27 -5.39 -9.68
N PHE A 268 23.88 -5.36 -10.96
CA PHE A 268 22.75 -4.57 -11.40
C PHE A 268 21.40 -5.18 -11.02
N VAL A 269 21.31 -6.50 -10.81
CA VAL A 269 20.10 -7.13 -10.25
C VAL A 269 19.85 -6.59 -8.85
N SER A 270 20.84 -6.64 -7.96
CA SER A 270 20.70 -6.10 -6.59
C SER A 270 20.39 -4.60 -6.59
N SER A 271 21.00 -3.85 -7.52
CA SER A 271 20.75 -2.41 -7.69
C SER A 271 19.31 -2.15 -8.15
N LEU A 272 18.81 -2.91 -9.13
CA LEU A 272 17.43 -2.85 -9.59
C LEU A 272 16.46 -3.12 -8.44
N LEU A 273 16.62 -4.24 -7.73
CA LEU A 273 15.73 -4.63 -6.64
C LEU A 273 15.66 -3.57 -5.53
N SER A 274 16.80 -2.99 -5.17
CA SER A 274 16.83 -1.88 -4.21
C SER A 274 16.07 -0.64 -4.71
N SER A 275 16.12 -0.39 -6.02
CA SER A 275 15.48 0.76 -6.66
C SER A 275 13.95 0.63 -6.78
N VAL A 276 13.42 -0.60 -6.79
CA VAL A 276 11.98 -0.89 -6.95
C VAL A 276 11.36 -1.55 -5.73
N GLU A 277 12.04 -1.51 -4.58
CA GLU A 277 11.58 -2.11 -3.32
C GLU A 277 11.23 -3.60 -3.45
N ASN A 278 12.07 -4.36 -4.16
CA ASN A 278 11.86 -5.78 -4.46
C ASN A 278 10.54 -6.08 -5.19
N TYR A 279 9.98 -5.12 -5.93
CA TYR A 279 8.77 -5.32 -6.72
C TYR A 279 9.05 -5.29 -8.22
N ILE A 280 8.92 -6.44 -8.88
CA ILE A 280 9.05 -6.58 -10.34
C ILE A 280 7.66 -6.62 -10.95
N ASN A 281 7.35 -5.64 -11.79
CA ASN A 281 6.08 -5.54 -12.50
C ASN A 281 6.26 -5.78 -13.99
N LEU A 282 5.77 -6.91 -14.50
CA LEU A 282 5.77 -7.26 -15.92
C LEU A 282 4.34 -7.41 -16.48
N GLN A 283 3.37 -6.78 -15.83
CA GLN A 283 1.96 -6.80 -16.23
C GLN A 283 1.75 -6.43 -17.70
N SER A 284 0.83 -7.15 -18.36
CA SER A 284 0.38 -6.90 -19.74
C SER A 284 1.52 -6.94 -20.74
N ARG A 285 2.46 -7.89 -20.60
CA ARG A 285 3.63 -8.07 -21.49
C ARG A 285 3.58 -9.43 -22.18
N GLU A 286 4.27 -9.53 -23.31
CA GLU A 286 4.57 -10.80 -23.96
C GLU A 286 6.06 -11.07 -23.78
N LEU A 287 6.40 -12.21 -23.18
CA LEU A 287 7.76 -12.62 -22.94
C LEU A 287 8.17 -13.60 -24.04
N ASP A 288 9.10 -13.20 -24.89
CA ASP A 288 9.81 -14.15 -25.76
C ASP A 288 10.88 -14.93 -24.96
N SER A 289 11.61 -15.80 -25.65
CA SER A 289 12.68 -16.61 -25.03
C SER A 289 13.78 -15.75 -24.39
N VAL A 290 14.13 -14.61 -24.99
CA VAL A 290 15.17 -13.71 -24.44
C VAL A 290 14.68 -13.02 -23.18
N HIS A 291 13.43 -12.53 -23.19
CA HIS A 291 12.83 -11.92 -22.02
C HIS A 291 12.63 -12.93 -20.88
N SER A 292 12.31 -14.18 -21.20
CA SER A 292 12.17 -15.28 -20.23
C SER A 292 13.53 -15.63 -19.60
N ALA A 293 14.58 -15.76 -20.41
CA ALA A 293 15.95 -15.95 -19.92
C ALA A 293 16.41 -14.79 -19.02
N ALA A 294 16.08 -13.55 -19.38
CA ALA A 294 16.37 -12.37 -18.57
C ALA A 294 15.61 -12.37 -17.23
N LEU A 295 14.35 -12.79 -17.21
CA LEU A 295 13.59 -12.99 -15.98
C LEU A 295 14.23 -14.08 -15.12
N CYS A 296 14.60 -15.22 -15.70
CA CYS A 296 15.28 -16.31 -15.01
C CYS A 296 16.60 -15.84 -14.39
N PHE A 297 17.44 -15.15 -15.14
CA PHE A 297 18.69 -14.57 -14.64
C PHE A 297 18.43 -13.62 -13.46
N THR A 298 17.40 -12.78 -13.57
CA THR A 298 17.03 -11.87 -12.48
C THR A 298 16.63 -12.65 -11.24
N LEU A 299 15.71 -13.61 -11.36
CA LEU A 299 15.20 -14.40 -10.22
C LEU A 299 16.27 -15.28 -9.56
N GLN A 300 17.21 -15.85 -10.33
CA GLN A 300 18.36 -16.60 -9.81
C GLN A 300 19.26 -15.79 -8.87
N HIS A 301 19.19 -14.45 -8.97
CA HIS A 301 19.97 -13.53 -8.17
C HIS A 301 19.10 -12.68 -7.22
N CYS A 302 17.85 -13.08 -6.98
CA CYS A 302 16.93 -12.51 -5.98
C CYS A 302 16.86 -13.39 -4.73
N THR A 303 16.33 -12.85 -3.62
CA THR A 303 16.06 -13.64 -2.41
C THR A 303 14.62 -13.57 -1.91
N ALA A 304 13.90 -12.48 -2.18
CA ALA A 304 12.49 -12.33 -1.81
C ALA A 304 11.84 -11.21 -2.66
N VAL A 305 11.46 -11.53 -3.88
CA VAL A 305 10.85 -10.56 -4.81
C VAL A 305 9.34 -10.71 -4.89
N SER A 306 8.61 -9.61 -4.92
CA SER A 306 7.19 -9.58 -5.26
C SER A 306 7.06 -9.42 -6.78
N LEU A 307 6.43 -10.39 -7.44
CA LEU A 307 6.38 -10.50 -8.89
C LEU A 307 4.95 -10.35 -9.40
N ASN A 308 4.72 -9.40 -10.30
CA ASN A 308 3.42 -9.21 -10.96
C ASN A 308 3.50 -9.57 -12.44
N LEU A 309 2.80 -10.64 -12.82
CA LEU A 309 2.66 -11.21 -14.16
C LEU A 309 1.19 -11.20 -14.64
N GLN A 310 0.34 -10.31 -14.10
CA GLN A 310 -1.03 -10.20 -14.55
C GLN A 310 -1.12 -9.85 -16.04
N TRP A 311 -1.92 -10.61 -16.78
CA TRP A 311 -2.09 -10.48 -18.24
C TRP A 311 -0.78 -10.63 -19.00
N THR A 312 0.16 -11.41 -18.48
CA THR A 312 1.46 -11.64 -19.11
C THR A 312 1.44 -12.96 -19.87
N SER A 313 1.82 -12.93 -21.16
CA SER A 313 1.95 -14.12 -21.98
C SER A 313 3.37 -14.67 -21.87
N ILE A 314 3.48 -15.94 -21.46
CA ILE A 314 4.75 -16.68 -21.36
C ILE A 314 4.57 -18.01 -22.13
N PRO A 315 5.49 -18.38 -23.04
CA PRO A 315 5.50 -19.68 -23.69
C PRO A 315 5.62 -20.82 -22.68
N GLU A 316 4.96 -21.95 -22.94
CA GLU A 316 4.96 -23.09 -22.02
C GLU A 316 6.37 -23.67 -21.80
N GLU A 317 7.18 -23.72 -22.87
CA GLU A 317 8.58 -24.15 -22.84
C GLU A 317 9.43 -23.31 -21.85
N GLU A 318 9.11 -22.02 -21.72
CA GLU A 318 9.85 -21.10 -20.87
C GLU A 318 9.38 -21.19 -19.40
N LEU A 319 8.11 -21.54 -19.15
CA LEU A 319 7.58 -21.73 -17.79
C LEU A 319 8.32 -22.83 -17.03
N GLU A 320 8.76 -23.89 -17.72
CA GLU A 320 9.55 -24.98 -17.12
C GLU A 320 10.83 -24.46 -16.46
N SER A 321 11.44 -23.41 -17.03
CA SER A 321 12.66 -22.79 -16.50
C SER A 321 12.40 -21.77 -15.39
N ILE A 322 11.25 -21.09 -15.44
CA ILE A 322 10.89 -20.01 -14.51
C ILE A 322 10.37 -20.57 -13.17
N LEU A 323 9.52 -21.60 -13.22
CA LEU A 323 8.82 -22.11 -12.02
C LEU A 323 9.76 -22.54 -10.88
N PRO A 324 10.88 -23.25 -11.11
CA PRO A 324 11.81 -23.61 -10.04
C PRO A 324 12.39 -22.40 -9.29
N LEU A 325 12.42 -21.23 -9.94
CA LEU A 325 12.98 -20.00 -9.38
C LEU A 325 12.00 -19.25 -8.48
N PHE A 326 10.73 -19.68 -8.40
CA PHE A 326 9.74 -19.10 -7.48
C PHE A 326 10.09 -19.30 -6.01
N THR A 327 11.08 -20.13 -5.70
CA THR A 327 11.72 -20.21 -4.38
C THR A 327 12.30 -18.86 -3.91
N HIS A 328 12.60 -17.96 -4.84
CA HIS A 328 13.10 -16.60 -4.58
C HIS A 328 12.00 -15.52 -4.64
N VAL A 329 10.75 -15.92 -4.89
CA VAL A 329 9.58 -15.04 -4.98
C VAL A 329 8.83 -15.08 -3.65
N SER A 330 8.51 -13.91 -3.09
CA SER A 330 7.76 -13.80 -1.84
C SER A 330 6.25 -13.70 -2.06
N TYR A 331 5.86 -13.15 -3.21
CA TYR A 331 4.46 -12.93 -3.58
C TYR A 331 4.33 -12.93 -5.10
N LEU A 332 3.33 -13.64 -5.63
CA LEU A 332 3.06 -13.76 -7.04
C LEU A 332 1.64 -13.28 -7.37
N SER A 333 1.54 -12.45 -8.40
CA SER A 333 0.27 -11.99 -8.94
C SER A 333 0.16 -12.39 -10.41
N VAL A 334 -0.84 -13.21 -10.73
CA VAL A 334 -1.10 -13.76 -12.08
C VAL A 334 -2.58 -13.64 -12.42
N ASP A 335 -2.92 -13.71 -13.70
CA ASP A 335 -4.31 -13.90 -14.14
C ASP A 335 -4.66 -15.38 -14.28
N ARG A 336 -5.97 -15.66 -14.45
CA ARG A 336 -6.52 -17.02 -14.51
C ARG A 336 -5.94 -17.90 -15.62
N LEU A 337 -5.54 -17.33 -16.76
CA LEU A 337 -5.02 -18.10 -17.89
C LEU A 337 -3.56 -18.48 -17.65
N LEU A 338 -2.74 -17.53 -17.17
CA LEU A 338 -1.36 -17.83 -16.80
C LEU A 338 -1.30 -18.80 -15.61
N LEU A 339 -2.22 -18.67 -14.64
CA LEU A 339 -2.35 -19.60 -13.52
C LEU A 339 -2.58 -21.03 -14.00
N LEU A 340 -3.54 -21.25 -14.92
CA LEU A 340 -3.78 -22.59 -15.49
C LEU A 340 -2.53 -23.17 -16.15
N LYS A 341 -1.83 -22.38 -16.98
CA LYS A 341 -0.59 -22.82 -17.63
C LYS A 341 0.48 -23.22 -16.62
N MET A 342 0.64 -22.45 -15.54
CA MET A 342 1.58 -22.78 -14.46
C MET A 342 1.21 -24.08 -13.76
N LEU A 343 -0.07 -24.32 -13.47
CA LEU A 343 -0.54 -25.56 -12.85
C LEU A 343 -0.30 -26.78 -13.75
N HIS A 344 -0.58 -26.64 -15.05
CA HIS A 344 -0.27 -27.67 -16.06
C HIS A 344 1.21 -28.00 -16.07
N CYS A 345 2.06 -26.98 -16.12
CA CYS A 345 3.51 -27.15 -16.08
C CYS A 345 3.99 -27.83 -14.78
N CYS A 346 3.37 -27.57 -13.63
CA CYS A 346 3.66 -28.27 -12.38
C CYS A 346 3.31 -29.77 -12.39
N SER A 347 2.52 -30.23 -13.35
CA SER A 347 2.02 -31.61 -13.42
C SER A 347 2.80 -32.51 -14.37
N VAL A 348 3.73 -31.96 -15.16
CA VAL A 348 4.45 -32.68 -16.24
C VAL A 348 5.53 -33.62 -15.70
N SER A 349 6.22 -33.28 -14.61
CA SER A 349 7.34 -34.09 -14.09
C SER A 349 7.50 -34.06 -12.56
N ASP A 350 8.25 -35.01 -12.02
CA ASP A 350 8.60 -35.09 -10.59
C ASP A 350 9.48 -33.90 -10.13
N VAL A 351 10.33 -33.34 -11.00
CA VAL A 351 11.16 -32.17 -10.68
C VAL A 351 10.30 -30.91 -10.47
N GLN A 352 9.20 -30.81 -11.21
CA GLN A 352 8.23 -29.72 -11.07
C GLN A 352 7.25 -29.92 -9.90
N GLN A 353 7.33 -31.06 -9.19
CA GLN A 353 6.55 -31.33 -7.98
C GLN A 353 6.90 -30.35 -6.86
N GLU A 354 8.19 -30.08 -6.64
CA GLU A 354 8.63 -29.10 -5.64
C GLU A 354 8.14 -27.69 -5.99
N ALA A 355 8.07 -27.38 -7.29
CA ALA A 355 7.56 -26.11 -7.77
C ALA A 355 6.06 -25.92 -7.47
N ALA A 356 5.26 -26.99 -7.35
CA ALA A 356 3.83 -26.91 -7.04
C ALA A 356 3.58 -26.39 -5.61
N VAL A 357 4.36 -26.88 -4.63
CA VAL A 357 4.30 -26.42 -3.23
C VAL A 357 4.68 -24.93 -3.15
N VAL A 358 5.77 -24.58 -3.82
CA VAL A 358 6.28 -23.21 -3.88
C VAL A 358 5.27 -22.28 -4.56
N LEU A 359 4.68 -22.71 -5.69
CA LEU A 359 3.66 -21.96 -6.42
C LEU A 359 2.47 -21.61 -5.52
N LEU A 360 1.95 -22.59 -4.77
CA LEU A 360 0.86 -22.33 -3.83
C LEU A 360 1.28 -21.39 -2.70
N SER A 361 2.50 -21.52 -2.17
CA SER A 361 3.01 -20.62 -1.15
C SER A 361 3.11 -19.17 -1.64
N VAL A 362 3.64 -18.93 -2.84
CA VAL A 362 3.80 -17.57 -3.39
C VAL A 362 2.47 -16.95 -3.83
N LEU A 363 1.45 -17.76 -4.07
CA LEU A 363 0.06 -17.34 -4.30
C LEU A 363 -0.75 -17.21 -3.00
N GLU A 364 -0.10 -17.28 -1.83
CA GLU A 364 -0.76 -17.23 -0.51
C GLU A 364 -1.87 -18.28 -0.35
N HIS A 365 -1.65 -19.49 -0.89
CA HIS A 365 -2.60 -20.60 -0.94
C HIS A 365 -3.95 -20.23 -1.59
N LYS A 366 -3.95 -19.28 -2.52
CA LYS A 366 -5.14 -18.83 -3.24
C LYS A 366 -5.03 -19.10 -4.74
N LEU A 367 -5.88 -20.00 -5.24
CA LEU A 367 -6.07 -20.28 -6.65
C LEU A 367 -7.31 -19.52 -7.15
N ASP A 368 -7.08 -18.37 -7.77
CA ASP A 368 -8.15 -17.47 -8.21
C ASP A 368 -8.35 -17.54 -9.74
N PHE A 369 -9.41 -18.24 -10.16
CA PHE A 369 -9.83 -18.35 -11.56
C PHE A 369 -10.93 -17.34 -11.95
N SER A 370 -11.30 -16.43 -11.03
CA SER A 370 -12.39 -15.48 -11.26
C SER A 370 -12.10 -14.44 -12.34
N CYS A 371 -13.16 -13.89 -12.94
CA CYS A 371 -13.07 -12.73 -13.81
C CYS A 371 -12.81 -11.47 -12.99
N ARG A 372 -11.55 -11.03 -12.87
CA ARG A 372 -11.23 -9.64 -12.54
C ARG A 372 -10.95 -8.87 -13.84
N SER A 373 -11.95 -8.72 -14.70
CA SER A 373 -11.71 -8.13 -16.02
C SER A 373 -11.28 -6.65 -15.91
N ALA A 374 -10.06 -6.38 -16.37
CA ALA A 374 -9.83 -5.17 -17.15
C ALA A 374 -10.50 -5.41 -18.50
N VAL A 375 -11.56 -4.64 -18.76
CA VAL A 375 -12.41 -4.71 -19.95
C VAL A 375 -11.56 -4.51 -21.22
N ASP A 376 -11.56 -5.51 -22.10
CA ASP A 376 -11.18 -5.32 -23.50
C ASP A 376 -12.40 -4.74 -24.24
N LEU A 377 -12.29 -3.51 -24.74
CA LEU A 377 -13.41 -2.75 -25.32
C LEU A 377 -13.66 -3.09 -26.80
N THR A 378 -13.13 -4.21 -27.29
CA THR A 378 -13.13 -4.52 -28.73
C THR A 378 -13.98 -5.72 -29.13
N THR A 379 -14.48 -6.51 -28.18
CA THR A 379 -15.36 -7.65 -28.46
C THR A 379 -16.72 -7.47 -27.79
N ASN A 380 -17.76 -7.82 -28.53
CA ASN A 380 -19.16 -7.69 -28.12
C ASN A 380 -19.41 -8.40 -26.77
N ALA A 381 -20.28 -7.80 -25.97
CA ALA A 381 -20.59 -8.17 -24.59
C ALA A 381 -21.31 -9.52 -24.46
N ASP A 382 -20.58 -10.61 -24.67
CA ASP A 382 -20.79 -11.90 -23.99
C ASP A 382 -19.56 -12.12 -23.12
N SER A 383 -19.74 -12.08 -21.80
CA SER A 383 -18.66 -12.29 -20.84
C SER A 383 -18.13 -13.72 -20.97
N ASP A 384 -16.99 -13.92 -21.62
CA ASP A 384 -16.33 -15.22 -21.78
C ASP A 384 -16.04 -15.86 -20.41
N LEU A 385 -16.95 -16.74 -19.98
CA LEU A 385 -16.76 -17.62 -18.84
C LEU A 385 -15.54 -18.51 -19.09
N LEU A 386 -14.73 -18.76 -18.06
CA LEU A 386 -13.61 -19.68 -18.20
C LEU A 386 -14.12 -21.11 -18.13
N HIS A 387 -14.08 -21.83 -19.24
CA HIS A 387 -14.41 -23.26 -19.25
C HIS A 387 -13.21 -24.08 -18.76
N LEU A 388 -13.33 -24.66 -17.57
CA LEU A 388 -12.35 -25.59 -17.03
C LEU A 388 -12.67 -27.01 -17.51
N THR A 389 -11.72 -27.60 -18.21
CA THR A 389 -11.80 -28.99 -18.66
C THR A 389 -11.59 -29.96 -17.50
N ALA A 390 -11.93 -31.24 -17.73
CA ALA A 390 -11.60 -32.29 -16.77
C ALA A 390 -10.09 -32.43 -16.53
N ASP A 391 -9.27 -32.08 -17.52
CA ASP A 391 -7.82 -32.06 -17.36
C ASP A 391 -7.35 -30.93 -16.45
N ASP A 392 -7.84 -29.71 -16.66
CA ASP A 392 -7.55 -28.55 -15.79
C ASP A 392 -7.90 -28.84 -14.32
N CYS A 393 -9.05 -29.47 -14.10
CA CYS A 393 -9.50 -29.87 -12.77
C CYS A 393 -8.61 -30.96 -12.17
N ARG A 394 -8.22 -31.98 -12.95
CA ARG A 394 -7.31 -33.05 -12.50
C ARG A 394 -5.95 -32.49 -12.08
N VAL A 395 -5.39 -31.60 -12.89
CA VAL A 395 -4.12 -30.92 -12.64
C VAL A 395 -4.20 -30.07 -11.37
N THR A 396 -5.28 -29.30 -11.22
CA THR A 396 -5.52 -28.48 -10.01
C THR A 396 -5.59 -29.35 -8.75
N THR A 397 -6.37 -30.42 -8.78
CA THR A 397 -6.45 -31.42 -7.69
C THR A 397 -5.09 -32.00 -7.36
N THR A 398 -4.32 -32.38 -8.38
CA THR A 398 -3.00 -32.97 -8.22
C THR A 398 -2.05 -32.01 -7.51
N VAL A 399 -2.03 -30.73 -7.90
CA VAL A 399 -1.22 -29.69 -7.25
C VAL A 399 -1.62 -29.49 -5.79
N ILE A 400 -2.93 -29.41 -5.49
CA ILE A 400 -3.44 -29.25 -4.12
C ILE A 400 -3.07 -30.45 -3.24
N GLN A 401 -3.26 -31.68 -3.73
CA GLN A 401 -2.91 -32.89 -2.98
C GLN A 401 -1.41 -32.97 -2.70
N ARG A 402 -0.59 -32.61 -3.69
CA ARG A 402 0.87 -32.65 -3.58
C ARG A 402 1.42 -31.62 -2.59
N ALA A 403 0.77 -30.46 -2.48
CA ALA A 403 1.24 -29.42 -1.58
C ALA A 403 1.16 -29.81 -0.11
N ASN A 404 0.24 -30.72 0.26
CA ASN A 404 0.06 -31.30 1.59
C ASN A 404 0.31 -30.29 2.73
N SER A 405 -0.26 -29.08 2.58
CA SER A 405 -0.07 -27.99 3.51
C SER A 405 -1.13 -28.04 4.61
N ASP A 406 -0.73 -27.80 5.85
CA ASP A 406 -1.67 -27.58 6.96
C ASP A 406 -2.60 -26.36 6.71
N THR A 407 -2.16 -25.46 5.82
CA THR A 407 -2.95 -24.33 5.35
C THR A 407 -3.99 -24.78 4.33
N LYS A 408 -5.24 -24.42 4.58
CA LYS A 408 -6.36 -24.67 3.67
C LYS A 408 -6.23 -23.82 2.40
N THR A 409 -6.20 -24.45 1.23
CA THR A 409 -6.15 -23.73 -0.06
C THR A 409 -7.51 -23.11 -0.38
N GLN A 410 -7.53 -21.82 -0.71
CA GLN A 410 -8.72 -21.15 -1.24
C GLN A 410 -8.79 -21.36 -2.76
N LEU A 411 -9.87 -21.98 -3.23
CA LEU A 411 -10.14 -22.22 -4.65
C LEU A 411 -11.33 -21.36 -5.08
N ILE A 412 -11.05 -20.31 -5.87
CA ILE A 412 -12.07 -19.36 -6.34
C ILE A 412 -12.39 -19.65 -7.79
N LEU A 413 -13.64 -20.08 -8.01
CA LEU A 413 -14.19 -20.54 -9.29
C LEU A 413 -15.40 -19.67 -9.69
N GLN A 414 -15.42 -18.42 -9.23
CA GLN A 414 -16.40 -17.43 -9.71
C GLN A 414 -16.20 -17.26 -11.23
N ASP A 415 -17.28 -17.13 -11.99
CA ASP A 415 -17.25 -16.92 -13.44
C ASP A 415 -16.52 -18.02 -14.25
N CYS A 416 -16.51 -19.25 -13.71
CA CYS A 416 -15.99 -20.44 -14.36
C CYS A 416 -17.13 -21.42 -14.69
N GLU A 417 -17.02 -22.10 -15.82
CA GLU A 417 -17.85 -23.25 -16.17
C GLU A 417 -17.05 -24.54 -16.01
N ILE A 418 -17.62 -25.50 -15.29
CA ILE A 418 -17.00 -26.81 -15.09
C ILE A 418 -18.06 -27.86 -15.38
N ASN A 419 -17.73 -28.81 -16.24
CA ASN A 419 -18.62 -29.94 -16.53
C ASN A 419 -18.56 -31.01 -15.44
N THR A 420 -19.44 -31.99 -15.50
CA THR A 420 -19.51 -33.09 -14.51
C THR A 420 -18.19 -33.84 -14.39
N ALA A 421 -17.56 -34.18 -15.51
CA ALA A 421 -16.27 -34.86 -15.52
C ALA A 421 -15.16 -34.06 -14.82
N GLY A 422 -15.16 -32.73 -14.92
CA GLY A 422 -14.23 -31.86 -14.19
C GLY A 422 -14.53 -31.80 -12.70
N MET A 423 -15.81 -31.77 -12.31
CA MET A 423 -16.19 -31.83 -10.90
C MET A 423 -15.77 -33.14 -10.24
N ASP A 424 -15.90 -34.28 -10.96
CA ASP A 424 -15.43 -35.58 -10.49
C ASP A 424 -13.93 -35.55 -10.15
N GLN A 425 -13.13 -34.77 -10.90
CA GLN A 425 -11.70 -34.61 -10.64
C GLN A 425 -11.41 -33.72 -9.43
N LEU A 426 -12.27 -32.75 -9.10
CA LEU A 426 -12.11 -31.88 -7.92
C LEU A 426 -12.55 -32.56 -6.62
N PHE A 427 -13.44 -33.56 -6.71
CA PHE A 427 -14.01 -34.25 -5.55
C PHE A 427 -12.98 -34.69 -4.49
N PRO A 428 -11.83 -35.28 -4.85
CA PRO A 428 -10.84 -35.75 -3.88
C PRO A 428 -10.23 -34.66 -2.99
N VAL A 429 -10.30 -33.38 -3.36
CA VAL A 429 -9.71 -32.27 -2.59
C VAL A 429 -10.74 -31.35 -1.93
N LEU A 430 -12.05 -31.56 -2.16
CA LEU A 430 -13.07 -30.64 -1.63
C LEU A 430 -13.03 -30.49 -0.10
N HIS A 431 -12.63 -31.54 0.62
CA HIS A 431 -12.49 -31.51 2.07
C HIS A 431 -11.31 -30.64 2.56
N SER A 432 -10.28 -30.46 1.73
CA SER A 432 -9.03 -29.74 2.06
C SER A 432 -8.98 -28.32 1.48
N VAL A 433 -10.00 -27.90 0.74
CA VAL A 433 -10.07 -26.55 0.14
C VAL A 433 -11.24 -25.73 0.67
N GLN A 434 -11.10 -24.42 0.65
CA GLN A 434 -12.19 -23.47 0.84
C GLN A 434 -12.69 -23.05 -0.55
N LEU A 435 -13.93 -23.42 -0.89
CA LEU A 435 -14.49 -23.29 -2.25
C LEU A 435 -15.29 -22.00 -2.38
N CYS A 436 -14.98 -21.14 -3.34
CA CYS A 436 -15.79 -19.96 -3.67
C CYS A 436 -16.38 -20.07 -5.09
N PHE A 437 -17.65 -20.46 -5.20
CA PHE A 437 -18.38 -20.66 -6.47
C PHE A 437 -19.49 -19.61 -6.70
N TRP A 438 -20.01 -19.54 -7.93
CA TRP A 438 -21.44 -19.25 -8.14
C TRP A 438 -22.26 -20.53 -7.94
N LEU A 439 -23.45 -20.37 -7.38
CA LEU A 439 -24.37 -21.41 -6.91
C LEU A 439 -24.56 -22.65 -7.80
N ILE A 440 -24.49 -22.49 -9.12
CA ILE A 440 -24.74 -23.54 -10.11
C ILE A 440 -23.72 -24.69 -10.02
N GLY A 441 -22.43 -24.39 -9.79
CA GLY A 441 -21.40 -25.42 -9.65
C GLY A 441 -21.54 -26.23 -8.36
N LEU A 442 -21.93 -25.57 -7.27
CA LEU A 442 -22.18 -26.22 -5.98
C LEU A 442 -23.42 -27.13 -6.00
N THR A 443 -24.49 -26.71 -6.68
CA THR A 443 -25.69 -27.56 -6.84
C THR A 443 -25.33 -28.85 -7.57
N LEU A 444 -24.51 -28.81 -8.63
CA LEU A 444 -24.04 -30.02 -9.32
C LEU A 444 -23.14 -30.90 -8.44
N ILE A 445 -22.18 -30.32 -7.71
CA ILE A 445 -21.33 -31.07 -6.78
C ILE A 445 -22.17 -31.79 -5.74
N LEU A 446 -23.16 -31.10 -5.18
CA LEU A 446 -24.04 -31.68 -4.19
C LEU A 446 -25.00 -32.71 -4.82
N GLU A 447 -25.50 -32.52 -6.05
CA GLU A 447 -26.36 -33.50 -6.73
C GLU A 447 -25.69 -34.86 -6.96
N TYR A 448 -24.39 -34.89 -7.21
CA TYR A 448 -23.67 -36.12 -7.59
C TYR A 448 -22.72 -36.67 -6.52
N SER A 449 -22.44 -35.92 -5.44
CA SER A 449 -21.62 -36.43 -4.34
C SER A 449 -22.36 -37.48 -3.50
N GLU A 450 -21.72 -38.61 -3.26
CA GLU A 450 -22.10 -39.58 -2.22
C GLU A 450 -21.00 -39.61 -1.15
N GLY A 451 -21.36 -39.41 0.12
CA GLY A 451 -20.43 -39.54 1.25
C GLY A 451 -19.60 -38.31 1.62
N LEU A 452 -20.03 -37.09 1.24
CA LEU A 452 -19.36 -35.85 1.68
C LEU A 452 -19.51 -35.70 3.22
N THR A 453 -18.42 -35.71 4.00
CA THR A 453 -18.54 -35.56 5.46
C THR A 453 -18.46 -34.10 5.89
N ASP A 454 -17.56 -33.34 5.29
CA ASP A 454 -17.23 -31.97 5.66
C ASP A 454 -17.26 -31.08 4.41
N LEU A 455 -17.97 -29.96 4.49
CA LEU A 455 -18.09 -28.97 3.41
C LEU A 455 -17.88 -27.56 3.98
N ASP A 456 -16.87 -26.85 3.50
CA ASP A 456 -16.57 -25.49 3.94
C ASP A 456 -16.93 -24.46 2.86
N LEU A 457 -17.96 -23.68 3.17
CA LEU A 457 -18.48 -22.57 2.38
C LEU A 457 -18.34 -21.24 3.14
N SER A 458 -17.37 -21.15 4.05
CA SER A 458 -17.12 -19.93 4.80
C SER A 458 -16.56 -18.83 3.89
N GLN A 459 -16.94 -17.57 4.15
CA GLN A 459 -16.48 -16.37 3.44
C GLN A 459 -16.68 -16.41 1.91
N CYS A 460 -17.74 -17.08 1.46
CA CYS A 460 -18.08 -17.27 0.05
C CYS A 460 -19.04 -16.22 -0.52
N HIS A 461 -19.36 -15.17 0.27
CA HIS A 461 -20.34 -14.14 -0.07
C HIS A 461 -21.77 -14.67 -0.32
N LEU A 462 -22.14 -15.78 0.33
CA LEU A 462 -23.48 -16.36 0.22
C LEU A 462 -24.55 -15.44 0.84
N THR A 463 -25.72 -15.41 0.20
CA THR A 463 -26.93 -14.67 0.61
C THR A 463 -28.09 -15.63 0.87
N ASP A 464 -29.22 -15.15 1.37
CA ASP A 464 -30.40 -16.00 1.60
C ASP A 464 -30.97 -16.60 0.31
N ASP A 465 -30.94 -15.84 -0.79
CA ASP A 465 -31.35 -16.32 -2.13
C ASP A 465 -30.44 -17.44 -2.62
N SER A 466 -29.16 -17.36 -2.25
CA SER A 466 -28.17 -18.37 -2.60
C SER A 466 -28.47 -19.71 -1.94
N LEU A 467 -29.09 -19.72 -0.74
CA LEU A 467 -29.42 -20.96 -0.05
C LEU A 467 -30.51 -21.75 -0.77
N ASP A 468 -31.46 -21.10 -1.45
CA ASP A 468 -32.58 -21.80 -2.11
C ASP A 468 -32.12 -22.80 -3.19
N LEU A 469 -30.97 -22.55 -3.82
CA LEU A 469 -30.35 -23.46 -4.80
C LEU A 469 -29.48 -24.54 -4.17
N LEU A 470 -29.00 -24.34 -2.94
CA LEU A 470 -28.10 -25.26 -2.23
C LEU A 470 -28.88 -26.27 -1.38
N LEU A 471 -29.92 -25.80 -0.67
CA LEU A 471 -30.70 -26.57 0.30
C LEU A 471 -31.14 -27.97 -0.18
N PRO A 472 -31.59 -28.17 -1.44
CA PRO A 472 -32.03 -29.49 -1.90
C PRO A 472 -30.95 -30.57 -1.76
N ASN A 473 -29.68 -30.20 -1.83
CA ASN A 473 -28.58 -31.15 -1.91
C ASN A 473 -27.62 -31.12 -0.69
N LEU A 474 -27.82 -30.21 0.27
CA LEU A 474 -26.98 -30.12 1.49
C LEU A 474 -27.13 -31.31 2.43
N HIS A 475 -28.20 -32.11 2.31
CA HIS A 475 -28.44 -33.33 3.10
C HIS A 475 -27.35 -34.40 2.96
N LYS A 476 -26.43 -34.24 2.01
CA LYS A 476 -25.31 -35.14 1.72
C LYS A 476 -24.05 -34.84 2.52
N ALA A 477 -23.96 -33.66 3.14
CA ALA A 477 -22.86 -33.26 4.01
C ALA A 477 -23.24 -33.44 5.50
N GLN A 478 -22.29 -33.86 6.35
CA GLN A 478 -22.54 -33.99 7.79
C GLN A 478 -22.13 -32.74 8.58
N ASN A 479 -21.06 -32.07 8.16
CA ASN A 479 -20.56 -30.86 8.79
C ASN A 479 -20.44 -29.78 7.72
N ILE A 480 -21.12 -28.65 7.91
CA ILE A 480 -21.12 -27.54 6.95
C ILE A 480 -20.70 -26.24 7.63
N ASP A 481 -19.72 -25.55 7.07
CA ASP A 481 -19.29 -24.22 7.53
C ASP A 481 -19.82 -23.13 6.59
N PHE A 482 -20.71 -22.28 7.09
CA PHE A 482 -21.26 -21.11 6.40
C PHE A 482 -20.77 -19.80 7.02
N SER A 483 -19.70 -19.81 7.82
CA SER A 483 -19.27 -18.63 8.56
C SER A 483 -18.77 -17.48 7.67
N GLY A 484 -18.94 -16.23 8.10
CA GLY A 484 -18.40 -15.07 7.37
C GLY A 484 -19.10 -14.75 6.04
N ASN A 485 -20.35 -15.19 5.85
CA ASN A 485 -21.18 -14.87 4.68
C ASN A 485 -22.14 -13.70 4.96
N SER A 486 -23.10 -13.45 4.06
CA SER A 486 -24.15 -12.44 4.19
C SER A 486 -25.54 -13.06 4.45
N ILE A 487 -25.59 -14.19 5.14
CA ILE A 487 -26.82 -14.91 5.49
C ILE A 487 -27.55 -14.15 6.62
N THR A 488 -28.87 -13.98 6.50
CA THR A 488 -29.72 -13.36 7.53
C THR A 488 -30.44 -14.41 8.38
N ASP A 489 -31.22 -13.98 9.37
CA ASP A 489 -32.08 -14.86 10.16
C ASP A 489 -33.01 -15.72 9.29
N THR A 490 -33.49 -15.21 8.15
CA THR A 490 -34.35 -15.95 7.23
C THR A 490 -33.59 -17.11 6.60
N GLY A 491 -32.38 -16.87 6.09
CA GLY A 491 -31.52 -17.91 5.52
C GLY A 491 -31.08 -18.94 6.56
N ALA A 492 -30.72 -18.50 7.77
CA ALA A 492 -30.36 -19.39 8.88
C ALA A 492 -31.53 -20.33 9.24
N GLN A 493 -32.76 -19.82 9.28
CA GLN A 493 -33.95 -20.63 9.53
C GLN A 493 -34.18 -21.66 8.43
N LYS A 494 -34.04 -21.27 7.15
CA LYS A 494 -34.16 -22.20 6.02
C LYS A 494 -33.17 -23.37 6.14
N ILE A 495 -31.93 -23.11 6.55
CA ILE A 495 -30.90 -24.15 6.74
C ILE A 495 -31.30 -25.14 7.84
N VAL A 496 -31.77 -24.64 8.99
CA VAL A 496 -32.18 -25.46 10.13
C VAL A 496 -33.43 -26.29 9.81
N THR A 497 -34.39 -25.74 9.07
CA THR A 497 -35.66 -26.44 8.80
C THR A 497 -35.57 -27.49 7.68
N HIS A 498 -34.63 -27.36 6.74
CA HIS A 498 -34.57 -28.21 5.54
C HIS A 498 -33.67 -29.44 5.67
N ASN A 499 -32.80 -29.53 6.68
CA ASN A 499 -31.71 -30.52 6.67
C ASN A 499 -31.74 -31.49 7.85
N SER A 500 -32.26 -32.70 7.64
CA SER A 500 -32.35 -33.74 8.68
C SER A 500 -31.05 -34.53 8.92
N ASN A 501 -30.07 -34.46 7.99
CA ASN A 501 -28.87 -35.30 8.00
C ASN A 501 -27.58 -34.56 8.42
N ILE A 502 -27.63 -33.24 8.60
CA ILE A 502 -26.47 -32.45 9.00
C ILE A 502 -26.29 -32.56 10.52
N LYS A 503 -25.08 -32.93 10.95
CA LYS A 503 -24.67 -33.00 12.36
C LYS A 503 -24.23 -31.64 12.89
N THR A 504 -23.46 -30.89 12.09
CA THR A 504 -22.89 -29.61 12.51
C THR A 504 -23.09 -28.56 11.43
N VAL A 505 -23.64 -27.39 11.80
CA VAL A 505 -23.69 -26.20 10.93
C VAL A 505 -23.01 -25.05 11.67
N ARG A 506 -22.02 -24.41 11.05
CA ARG A 506 -21.37 -23.20 11.60
C ARG A 506 -21.85 -21.96 10.86
N LEU A 507 -22.40 -20.99 11.60
CA LEU A 507 -23.00 -19.76 11.03
C LEU A 507 -22.40 -18.46 11.60
N PHE A 508 -21.28 -18.51 12.32
CA PHE A 508 -20.69 -17.32 12.94
C PHE A 508 -20.27 -16.26 11.90
N ASN A 509 -20.19 -14.99 12.30
CA ASN A 509 -19.86 -13.85 11.42
C ASN A 509 -20.79 -13.66 10.21
N ASN A 510 -22.07 -14.02 10.33
CA ASN A 510 -23.14 -13.69 9.38
C ASN A 510 -24.00 -12.49 9.87
N ARG A 511 -25.01 -12.10 9.09
CA ARG A 511 -25.96 -11.01 9.42
C ARG A 511 -27.18 -11.54 10.20
N ILE A 512 -26.92 -12.37 11.21
CA ILE A 512 -27.95 -12.99 12.07
C ILE A 512 -28.13 -12.11 13.30
N GLU A 513 -29.30 -11.52 13.46
CA GLU A 513 -29.63 -10.62 14.58
C GLU A 513 -30.32 -11.38 15.73
N PHE A 514 -31.10 -12.42 15.42
CA PHE A 514 -31.95 -13.15 16.35
C PHE A 514 -31.40 -14.55 16.66
N LYS A 515 -30.25 -14.60 17.34
CA LYS A 515 -29.57 -15.86 17.72
C LYS A 515 -30.43 -16.82 18.56
N GLU A 516 -31.38 -16.29 19.33
CA GLU A 516 -32.28 -17.05 20.20
C GLU A 516 -33.19 -18.02 19.43
N LEU A 517 -33.45 -17.77 18.14
CA LEU A 517 -34.25 -18.67 17.28
C LEU A 517 -33.53 -19.96 16.91
N PHE A 518 -32.22 -20.03 17.09
CA PHE A 518 -31.35 -21.13 16.62
C PHE A 518 -30.70 -21.91 17.76
N CYS A 519 -31.04 -21.60 19.01
CA CYS A 519 -30.57 -22.31 20.20
C CYS A 519 -31.44 -23.54 20.48
N THR A 520 -31.16 -24.64 19.80
CA THR A 520 -31.51 -26.00 20.24
C THR A 520 -30.27 -26.87 20.01
N ASP A 521 -29.39 -27.22 20.94
CA ASP A 521 -29.15 -27.12 22.40
C ASP A 521 -27.60 -27.31 22.56
N PRO A 522 -27.01 -27.35 23.76
CA PRO A 522 -26.05 -26.38 24.35
C PRO A 522 -24.66 -26.18 23.68
#